data_AF-A0A919ZWC8-F1
#
_entry.id   AF-A0A919ZWC8-F1
#
_cell.length_a   1.000
_cell.length_b   1.000
_cell.length_c   1.000
_cell.angle_alpha   90.00
_cell.angle_beta   90.00
_cell.angle_gamma   90.00
#
_symmetry.space_group_name_H-M   'P 1'
#
loop_
_entity.id
_entity.type
_entity.pdbx_description
1 polymer ?
#
loop_
_entity_poly.entity_id
_entity_poly.type
_entity_poly.pdbx_seq_one_letter_code
_entity_poly.pdbx_strand_id
1 'polypeptide(L)' 'MRSVERYGLVHRLDKDTSGLILIARNQRAHSMITEMIQNRTISRSYKALVHGVPISGETIDKPIGRHPTNRLIFV' A
#
# COMPACT_ATOMS: atom_id res chain seq x y z
N MET A 1 11.84 -17.56 -8.25
CA MET A 1 10.74 -16.85 -7.55
C MET A 1 10.16 -17.63 -6.37
N ARG A 2 9.89 -18.95 -6.47
CA ARG A 2 9.33 -19.74 -5.35
C ARG A 2 10.15 -19.69 -4.04
N SER A 3 11.44 -19.38 -4.11
CA SER A 3 12.33 -19.25 -2.95
C SER A 3 12.40 -17.84 -2.35
N VAL A 4 11.76 -16.83 -2.96
CA VAL A 4 11.73 -15.47 -2.44
C VAL A 4 10.52 -15.33 -1.53
N GLU A 5 10.71 -14.68 -0.39
CA GLU A 5 9.63 -14.46 0.59
C GLU A 5 8.38 -13.86 -0.06
N ARG A 6 7.20 -14.40 0.30
CA ARG A 6 5.90 -14.07 -0.31
C ARG A 6 5.92 -14.00 -1.84
N TYR A 7 6.73 -14.83 -2.49
CA TYR A 7 6.91 -14.86 -3.96
C TYR A 7 7.39 -13.53 -4.55
N GLY A 8 8.05 -12.68 -3.75
CA GLY A 8 8.51 -11.36 -4.14
C GLY A 8 7.52 -10.22 -3.86
N LEU A 9 6.37 -10.49 -3.21
CA LEU A 9 5.36 -9.47 -2.92
C LEU A 9 5.78 -8.56 -1.75
N VAL A 10 6.13 -7.33 -2.07
CA VAL A 10 6.63 -6.30 -1.12
C VAL A 10 5.56 -5.31 -0.65
N HIS A 11 4.48 -5.14 -1.41
CA HIS A 11 3.30 -4.38 -1.01
C HIS A 11 2.03 -4.99 -1.61
N ARG A 12 0.87 -4.45 -1.26
CA ARG A 12 -0.42 -4.95 -1.75
C ARG A 12 -1.32 -3.81 -2.23
N LEU A 13 -2.34 -4.18 -2.99
CA LEU A 13 -3.54 -3.40 -3.23
C LEU A 13 -4.73 -4.13 -2.59
N ASP A 14 -5.82 -3.41 -2.35
CA ASP A 14 -7.09 -4.02 -1.96
C ASP A 14 -7.73 -4.73 -3.15
N LYS A 15 -8.62 -5.68 -2.88
CA LYS A 15 -9.18 -6.60 -3.87
C LYS A 15 -9.78 -5.88 -5.08
N ASP A 16 -10.53 -4.81 -4.83
CA ASP A 16 -11.26 -4.06 -5.87
C ASP A 16 -10.50 -2.78 -6.30
N THR A 17 -9.22 -2.66 -5.94
CA THR A 17 -8.35 -1.55 -6.32
C THR A 17 -7.42 -1.96 -7.46
N SER A 18 -7.61 -1.37 -8.63
CA SER A 18 -6.68 -1.49 -9.76
C SER A 18 -5.40 -0.69 -9.52
N GLY A 19 -4.28 -1.11 -10.12
CA GLY A 19 -3.08 -0.28 -10.15
C GLY A 19 -1.80 -1.07 -10.35
N LEU A 20 -0.68 -0.40 -10.05
CA LEU A 20 0.66 -0.97 -10.16
C LEU A 20 0.99 -1.80 -8.91
N ILE A 21 1.59 -2.97 -9.11
CA ILE A 21 2.17 -3.79 -8.06
C ILE A 21 3.65 -4.06 -8.38
N LEU A 22 4.51 -3.75 -7.42
CA LEU A 22 5.94 -4.04 -7.49
C LEU A 22 6.19 -5.44 -6.92
N ILE A 23 6.83 -6.28 -7.73
CA ILE A 23 7.22 -7.65 -7.35
C ILE A 23 8.75 -7.79 -7.47
N ALA A 24 9.39 -8.16 -6.36
CA ALA A 24 10.82 -8.41 -6.33
C ALA A 24 11.16 -9.75 -6.99
N ARG A 25 12.06 -9.72 -7.97
CA ARG A 25 12.45 -10.93 -8.74
C ARG A 25 13.34 -11.89 -7.95
N ASN A 26 14.12 -11.38 -7.00
CA ASN A 26 15.09 -12.14 -6.21
C ASN A 26 15.17 -11.61 -4.77
N GLN A 27 15.84 -12.37 -3.89
CA GLN A 27 15.90 -12.06 -2.46
C GLN A 27 16.58 -10.72 -2.15
N ARG A 28 17.67 -10.40 -2.86
CA ARG A 28 18.36 -9.11 -2.68
C ARG A 28 17.43 -7.93 -2.99
N ALA A 29 16.72 -7.98 -4.11
CA ALA A 29 15.75 -6.95 -4.49
C ALA A 29 14.60 -6.88 -3.47
N HIS A 30 14.12 -8.01 -2.96
CA HIS A 30 13.06 -8.05 -1.95
C HIS A 30 13.47 -7.30 -0.67
N SER A 31 14.66 -7.59 -0.14
CA SER A 31 15.20 -6.92 1.04
C SER A 31 15.35 -5.41 0.83
N MET A 32 15.99 -4.99 -0.28
CA MET A 32 16.20 -3.55 -0.57
C MET A 32 14.87 -2.79 -0.73
N ILE A 33 13.92 -3.33 -1.49
CA ILE A 33 12.64 -2.67 -1.72
C ILE A 33 11.83 -2.60 -0.41
N THR A 34 11.89 -3.63 0.43
CA THR A 34 11.22 -3.64 1.73
C THR A 34 11.76 -2.53 2.64
N GLU A 35 13.07 -2.37 2.70
CA GLU A 35 13.73 -1.28 3.43
C GLU A 35 13.32 0.10 2.90
N MET A 36 13.28 0.27 1.57
CA MET A 36 12.81 1.51 0.95
C MET A 36 11.35 1.84 1.29
N ILE A 37 10.47 0.84 1.38
CA ILE A 37 9.08 1.02 1.81
C ILE A 37 9.04 1.46 3.29
N GLN A 38 9.83 0.82 4.15
CA GLN A 38 9.92 1.17 5.58
C GLN A 38 10.42 2.61 5.78
N ASN A 39 11.42 3.01 5.00
CA ASN A 39 12.01 4.35 5.02
C ASN A 39 11.19 5.39 4.22
N ARG A 40 10.02 5.02 3.68
CA ARG A 40 9.11 5.89 2.91
C ARG A 40 9.76 6.57 1.70
N THR A 41 10.76 5.95 1.07
CA THR A 41 11.46 6.52 -0.11
C THR A 41 10.76 6.18 -1.43
N ILE A 42 9.83 5.23 -1.42
CA ILE A 42 9.00 4.88 -2.59
C ILE A 42 7.71 5.70 -2.57
N SER A 43 7.53 6.52 -3.60
CA SER A 43 6.27 7.23 -3.85
C SER A 43 5.22 6.31 -4.46
N ARG A 44 3.97 6.47 -4.00
CA ARG A 44 2.80 5.77 -4.52
C ARG A 44 1.70 6.80 -4.75
N SER A 45 1.31 6.97 -6.00
CA SER A 45 0.25 7.91 -6.40
C SER A 45 -0.94 7.14 -6.94
N TYR A 46 -2.13 7.54 -6.53
CA TYR A 46 -3.40 6.92 -6.94
C TYR A 46 -4.30 7.97 -7.54
N LYS A 47 -5.15 7.54 -8.48
CA LYS A 47 -6.27 8.33 -8.97
C LYS A 47 -7.55 7.73 -8.41
N ALA A 48 -8.40 8.56 -7.83
CA ALA A 48 -9.65 8.14 -7.21
C ALA A 48 -10.80 9.06 -7.64
N LEU A 49 -12.01 8.49 -7.67
CA LEU A 49 -13.25 9.25 -7.70
C LEU A 49 -13.75 9.35 -6.27
N VAL A 50 -14.18 10.55 -5.87
CA VAL A 50 -14.62 10.86 -4.51
C VAL A 50 -16.01 11.45 -4.52
N HIS A 51 -16.71 11.33 -3.40
CA HIS A 51 -18.00 11.97 -3.21
C HIS A 51 -17.82 13.42 -2.74
N GLY A 52 -18.51 14.37 -3.37
CA GLY A 52 -18.38 15.80 -3.10
C GLY A 52 -17.26 16.48 -3.90
N VAL A 53 -16.99 17.75 -3.58
CA VAL A 53 -15.99 18.58 -4.27
C VAL A 53 -14.87 18.91 -3.28
N PRO A 54 -13.67 18.32 -3.41
CA PRO A 54 -12.50 18.74 -2.65
C PRO A 54 -12.17 20.20 -2.98
N ILE A 55 -12.12 21.06 -1.97
CA ILE A 55 -11.91 22.50 -2.14
C ILE A 55 -10.40 22.82 -2.29
N SER A 56 -9.55 22.01 -1.66
CA SER A 56 -8.10 22.11 -1.72
C SER A 56 -7.46 20.74 -1.50
N GLY A 57 -6.16 20.63 -1.80
CA GLY A 57 -5.37 19.47 -1.40
C GLY A 57 -5.05 19.54 0.09
N GLU A 58 -5.40 18.50 0.84
CA GLU A 58 -5.07 18.37 2.26
C GLU A 58 -4.34 17.05 2.53
N THR A 59 -3.54 17.04 3.60
CA THR A 59 -2.90 15.83 4.11
C THR A 59 -3.69 15.30 5.29
N ILE A 60 -4.18 14.06 5.19
CA ILE A 60 -4.84 13.37 6.31
C ILE A 60 -3.80 12.56 7.06
N ASP A 61 -3.38 13.04 8.23
CA ASP A 61 -2.45 12.34 9.14
C ASP A 61 -3.17 11.96 10.45
N LYS A 62 -3.78 10.77 10.44
CA LYS A 62 -4.53 10.22 11.59
C LYS A 62 -4.20 8.73 11.74
N PRO A 63 -4.19 8.19 12.98
CA PRO A 63 -4.03 6.76 13.19
C PRO A 63 -5.22 6.00 12.58
N ILE A 64 -4.96 4.78 12.09
CA ILE A 64 -5.96 3.87 11.53
C ILE A 64 -5.93 2.58 12.34
N GLY A 65 -7.08 2.13 12.81
CA GLY A 65 -7.30 0.90 13.57
C GLY A 65 -8.36 0.01 12.95
N ARG A 66 -8.64 -1.13 13.61
CA ARG A 66 -9.76 -1.99 13.25
C ARG A 66 -11.03 -1.43 13.87
N HIS A 67 -12.13 -1.43 13.11
CA HIS A 67 -13.43 -1.12 13.68
C HIS A 67 -13.77 -2.15 14.77
N PRO A 68 -14.27 -1.74 15.95
CA PRO A 68 -14.41 -2.61 17.13
C PRO A 68 -15.33 -3.81 16.91
N THR A 69 -16.41 -3.64 16.14
CA THR A 69 -17.39 -4.70 15.84
C THR A 69 -17.27 -5.28 14.42
N ASN A 70 -17.06 -4.45 13.39
CA ASN A 70 -16.94 -4.88 12.01
C ASN A 70 -15.48 -5.05 11.55
N ARG A 71 -14.97 -6.29 11.58
CA ARG A 71 -13.57 -6.59 11.25
C ARG A 71 -13.16 -6.31 9.79
N LEU A 72 -14.11 -6.08 8.89
CA LEU A 72 -13.86 -5.74 7.48
C LEU A 72 -13.55 -4.25 7.27
N ILE A 73 -13.88 -3.39 8.25
CA ILE A 73 -13.72 -1.94 8.14
C ILE A 73 -12.57 -1.48 9.03
N PHE A 74 -11.83 -0.49 8.54
CA PHE A 74 -10.82 0.25 9.29
C PHE A 74 -11.35 1.65 9.59
N VAL A 75 -11.07 2.15 10.79
CA VAL A 75 -11.48 3.48 11.29
C VAL A 75 -10.31 4.20 11.94
#